data_AF-A0A9P3KCN4-F1
#
_entry.id   AF-A0A9P3KCN4-F1
#
_cell.length_a   1.000
_cell.length_b   1.000
_cell.length_c   1.000
_cell.angle_alpha   90.00
_cell.angle_beta   90.00
_cell.angle_gamma   90.00
#
_symmetry.space_group_name_H-M   'P 1'
#
loop_
_entity.id
_entity.type
_entity.pdbx_description
1 polymer ?
#
loop_
_entity_poly.entity_id
_entity_poly.type
_entity_poly.pdbx_seq_one_letter_code
_entity_poly.pdbx_strand_id
1 'polypeptide(L)'
;MLRKRKMLQVRKREREREREREREREREREVERDGERKGRERERERERERERERERERERERERGRERERERKRERERERERGGGERERERERERESERESEREREGERERERERERERGRERGGEREREREREREREREREREREREREKECYLEGCKTTVHTDHCSLKYLKTQPSLSRRQVRWIDFLETHFHYDIVYKPGHKNKADALSRPAHRMKISKPKKAGLLQPLPVPEQPWQVVSLDFITGLPTTTSGHDAILVIIDNFSKMGHFIPTHTTARTEETAQLFVRYIISQHGIPTTLISDRDPKFTSKFWKELMSLLGTELAMSSAYHPQTDGQTERLNQIVEQLLRTACKDDISKWDLHVPILEFAYNNATHAATGQTPFFLCYGHHPLTPQQPTIPATVNPVE
;
A
#
# COMPACT_ATOMS: atom_id res chain seq x y z
N MET A 1 115.00 136.98 40.98
CA MET A 1 115.00 136.04 39.82
C MET A 1 114.50 134.62 40.13
N LEU A 2 114.64 134.09 41.36
CA LEU A 2 114.28 132.69 41.71
C LEU A 2 112.76 132.37 41.67
N ARG A 3 111.87 133.36 41.91
CA ARG A 3 110.40 133.15 41.92
C ARG A 3 109.79 132.91 40.53
N LYS A 4 110.33 133.51 39.46
CA LYS A 4 109.79 133.35 38.09
C LYS A 4 110.00 131.94 37.52
N ARG A 5 111.08 131.24 37.90
CA ARG A 5 111.44 129.92 37.37
C ARG A 5 110.57 128.79 37.94
N LYS A 6 110.19 128.86 39.22
CA LYS A 6 109.25 127.92 39.87
C LYS A 6 107.83 128.01 39.28
N MET A 7 107.36 129.22 38.99
CA MET A 7 106.01 129.42 38.43
C MET A 7 105.85 128.81 37.03
N LEU A 8 106.89 128.88 36.19
CA LEU A 8 106.85 128.34 34.82
C LEU A 8 106.82 126.81 34.78
N GLN A 9 107.48 126.13 35.74
CA GLN A 9 107.44 124.66 35.86
C GLN A 9 106.07 124.15 36.33
N VAL A 10 105.39 124.86 37.23
CA VAL A 10 104.04 124.51 37.69
C VAL A 10 103.04 124.61 36.52
N ARG A 11 103.08 125.71 35.76
CA ARG A 11 102.21 125.92 34.59
C ARG A 11 102.39 124.87 33.48
N LYS A 12 103.62 124.36 33.29
CA LYS A 12 103.90 123.31 32.30
C LYS A 12 103.29 121.97 32.70
N ARG A 13 103.41 121.60 33.99
CA ARG A 13 102.81 120.37 34.56
C ARG A 13 101.28 120.41 34.57
N GLU A 14 100.67 121.58 34.81
CA GLU A 14 99.22 121.73 34.74
C GLU A 14 98.67 121.52 33.33
N ARG A 15 99.29 122.11 32.30
CA ARG A 15 98.89 121.92 30.89
C ARG A 15 99.03 120.47 30.41
N GLU A 16 100.01 119.74 30.92
CA GLU A 16 100.24 118.34 30.56
C GLU A 16 99.17 117.43 31.18
N ARG A 17 98.81 117.66 32.44
CA ARG A 17 97.69 116.97 33.12
C ARG A 17 96.34 117.26 32.47
N GLU A 18 96.15 118.46 31.94
CA GLU A 18 94.92 118.84 31.26
C GLU A 18 94.74 118.10 29.92
N ARG A 19 95.82 117.98 29.13
CA ARG A 19 95.83 117.21 27.87
C ARG A 19 95.63 115.70 28.10
N GLU A 20 96.14 115.16 29.19
CA GLU A 20 95.98 113.75 29.54
C GLU A 20 94.51 113.44 29.90
N ARG A 21 93.87 114.30 30.69
CA ARG A 21 92.43 114.22 31.01
C ARG A 21 91.55 114.33 29.77
N GLU A 22 91.95 115.13 28.78
CA GLU A 22 91.19 115.30 27.55
C GLU A 22 91.24 114.03 26.68
N ARG A 23 92.41 113.38 26.57
CA ARG A 23 92.56 112.09 25.86
C ARG A 23 91.81 110.95 26.55
N GLU A 24 91.74 110.97 27.87
CA GLU A 24 91.00 109.97 28.64
C GLU A 24 89.49 110.08 28.40
N ARG A 25 88.94 111.31 28.41
CA ARG A 25 87.53 111.58 28.06
C ARG A 25 87.19 111.20 26.62
N GLU A 26 88.12 111.35 25.69
CA GLU A 26 87.89 110.97 24.29
C GLU A 26 87.81 109.45 24.12
N ARG A 27 88.65 108.68 24.82
CA ARG A 27 88.57 107.21 24.85
C ARG A 27 87.28 106.70 25.49
N GLU A 28 86.83 107.32 26.58
CA GLU A 28 85.55 106.98 27.21
C GLU A 28 84.36 107.17 26.25
N ARG A 29 84.33 108.27 25.50
CA ARG A 29 83.28 108.53 24.49
C ARG A 29 83.30 107.53 23.33
N GLU A 30 84.48 107.03 22.96
CA GLU A 30 84.61 106.06 21.87
C GLU A 30 84.12 104.66 22.30
N VAL A 31 84.42 104.25 23.54
CA VAL A 31 83.90 103.01 24.15
C VAL A 31 82.38 103.06 24.28
N GLU A 32 81.81 104.21 24.66
CA GLU A 32 80.37 104.39 24.79
C GLU A 32 79.66 104.25 23.43
N ARG A 33 80.17 104.89 22.37
CA ARG A 33 79.60 104.76 21.01
C ARG A 33 79.69 103.33 20.46
N ASP A 34 80.80 102.63 20.70
CA ASP A 34 80.96 101.25 20.25
C ASP A 34 80.05 100.28 21.04
N GLY A 35 79.81 100.58 22.32
CA GLY A 35 78.81 99.91 23.16
C GLY A 35 77.38 100.09 22.63
N GLU A 36 76.98 101.32 22.29
CA GLU A 36 75.67 101.60 21.69
C GLU A 36 75.48 100.91 20.34
N ARG A 37 76.51 100.89 19.48
CA ARG A 37 76.46 100.24 18.16
C ARG A 37 76.25 98.73 18.29
N LYS A 38 77.02 98.07 19.18
CA LYS A 38 76.86 96.65 19.50
C LYS A 38 75.51 96.33 20.15
N GLY A 39 74.97 97.24 20.95
CA GLY A 39 73.63 97.13 21.52
C GLY A 39 72.54 97.08 20.45
N ARG A 40 72.56 98.02 19.50
CA ARG A 40 71.59 98.08 18.39
C ARG A 40 71.67 96.88 17.45
N GLU A 41 72.87 96.34 17.24
CA GLU A 41 73.07 95.16 16.38
C GLU A 41 72.48 93.89 17.01
N ARG A 42 72.69 93.68 18.32
CA ARG A 42 72.08 92.58 19.08
C ARG A 42 70.56 92.67 19.14
N GLU A 43 70.01 93.88 19.22
CA GLU A 43 68.56 94.09 19.23
C GLU A 43 67.93 93.73 17.88
N ARG A 44 68.54 94.13 16.76
CA ARG A 44 68.10 93.75 15.41
C ARG A 44 68.19 92.24 15.16
N GLU A 45 69.21 91.58 15.72
CA GLU A 45 69.36 90.13 15.60
C GLU A 45 68.25 89.39 16.35
N ARG A 46 67.92 89.82 17.58
CA ARG A 46 66.79 89.29 18.36
C ARG A 46 65.45 89.50 17.67
N GLU A 47 65.27 90.63 17.00
CA GLU A 47 64.03 90.92 16.26
C GLU A 47 63.86 89.99 15.05
N ARG A 48 64.93 89.74 14.28
CA ARG A 48 64.93 88.76 13.18
C ARG A 48 64.66 87.34 13.66
N GLU A 49 65.18 86.97 14.83
CA GLU A 49 64.95 85.66 15.42
C GLU A 49 63.48 85.46 15.81
N ARG A 50 62.86 86.47 16.45
CA ARG A 50 61.42 86.48 16.77
C ARG A 50 60.55 86.40 15.52
N GLU A 51 60.95 87.05 14.43
CA GLU A 51 60.21 87.00 13.16
C GLU A 51 60.26 85.61 12.53
N ARG A 52 61.44 84.95 12.52
CA ARG A 52 61.60 83.56 12.06
C ARG A 52 60.78 82.58 12.92
N GLU A 53 60.70 82.81 14.22
CA GLU A 53 59.91 81.98 15.12
C GLU A 53 58.41 82.09 14.83
N ARG A 54 57.90 83.32 14.62
CA ARG A 54 56.51 83.56 14.20
C ARG A 54 56.18 82.93 12.85
N GLU A 55 57.12 82.93 11.92
CA GLU A 55 56.93 82.31 10.61
C GLU A 55 56.83 80.78 10.71
N ARG A 56 57.70 80.15 11.51
CA ARG A 56 57.64 78.70 11.80
C ARG A 56 56.33 78.31 12.50
N GLU A 57 55.82 79.17 13.38
CA GLU A 57 54.55 78.93 14.07
C GLU A 57 53.36 78.97 13.11
N ARG A 58 53.32 79.95 12.19
CA ARG A 58 52.30 80.04 11.13
C ARG A 58 52.33 78.82 10.19
N GLU A 59 53.52 78.29 9.90
CA GLU A 59 53.65 77.10 9.06
C GLU A 59 53.11 75.85 9.76
N ARG A 60 53.41 75.66 11.05
CA ARG A 60 52.85 74.57 11.87
C ARG A 60 51.32 74.63 11.97
N GLU A 61 50.73 75.82 12.08
CA GLU A 61 49.27 75.98 12.08
C GLU A 61 48.64 75.59 10.74
N ARG A 62 49.25 75.99 9.61
CA ARG A 62 48.79 75.60 8.27
C ARG A 62 48.84 74.08 8.08
N GLU A 63 49.89 73.44 8.56
CA GLU A 63 50.04 71.98 8.48
C GLU A 63 48.97 71.25 9.31
N ARG A 64 48.74 71.69 10.56
CA ARG A 64 47.64 71.18 11.41
C ARG A 64 46.27 71.39 10.77
N GLY A 65 46.07 72.51 10.08
CA GLY A 65 44.84 72.79 9.32
C GLY A 65 44.61 71.78 8.20
N ARG A 66 45.65 71.51 7.38
CA ARG A 66 45.60 70.51 6.29
C ARG A 66 45.36 69.09 6.81
N GLU A 67 45.93 68.74 7.97
CA GLU A 67 45.74 67.44 8.59
C GLU A 67 44.30 67.22 9.06
N ARG A 68 43.71 68.22 9.76
CA ARG A 68 42.29 68.19 10.16
C ARG A 68 41.34 68.07 8.97
N GLU A 69 41.66 68.71 7.85
CA GLU A 69 40.84 68.62 6.63
C GLU A 69 40.92 67.22 6.00
N ARG A 70 42.12 66.61 5.95
CA ARG A 70 42.30 65.23 5.50
C ARG A 70 41.55 64.24 6.38
N GLU A 71 41.57 64.45 7.70
CA GLU A 71 40.86 63.62 8.66
C GLU A 71 39.33 63.70 8.46
N ARG A 72 38.77 64.91 8.36
CA ARG A 72 37.34 65.11 8.04
C ARG A 72 36.93 64.48 6.71
N LYS A 73 37.81 64.51 5.71
CA LYS A 73 37.54 63.87 4.41
C LYS A 73 37.49 62.35 4.53
N ARG A 74 38.42 61.74 5.27
CA ARG A 74 38.43 60.29 5.56
C ARG A 74 37.20 59.86 6.36
N GLU A 75 36.76 60.69 7.30
CA GLU A 75 35.57 60.42 8.12
C GLU A 75 34.29 60.43 7.27
N ARG A 76 34.11 61.44 6.42
CA ARG A 76 32.98 61.50 5.45
C ARG A 76 32.96 60.34 4.46
N GLU A 77 34.12 59.84 4.08
CA GLU A 77 34.26 58.69 3.17
C GLU A 77 33.84 57.38 3.87
N ARG A 78 34.29 57.17 5.13
CA ARG A 78 33.87 56.04 5.97
C ARG A 78 32.36 56.04 6.27
N GLU A 79 31.75 57.22 6.47
CA GLU A 79 30.30 57.34 6.67
C GLU A 79 29.50 56.98 5.42
N ARG A 80 29.98 57.37 4.22
CA ARG A 80 29.34 57.01 2.94
C ARG A 80 29.40 55.51 2.65
N GLU A 81 30.52 54.87 2.95
CA GLU A 81 30.68 53.42 2.77
C GLU A 81 29.78 52.62 3.73
N ARG A 82 29.66 53.05 5.00
CA ARG A 82 28.77 52.40 5.98
C ARG A 82 27.29 52.58 5.62
N GLY A 83 26.86 53.79 5.25
CA GLY A 83 25.46 54.09 4.95
C GLY A 83 24.92 53.47 3.66
N GLY A 84 25.79 53.17 2.68
CA GLY A 84 25.42 52.48 1.44
C GLY A 84 25.20 50.98 1.65
N GLY A 85 26.13 50.31 2.34
CA GLY A 85 26.09 48.86 2.52
C GLY A 85 24.99 48.36 3.47
N GLU A 86 24.63 49.13 4.50
CA GLU A 86 23.58 48.72 5.45
C GLU A 86 22.18 48.77 4.82
N ARG A 87 21.87 49.84 4.07
CA ARG A 87 20.56 49.98 3.39
C ARG A 87 20.34 48.94 2.29
N GLU A 88 21.40 48.53 1.61
CA GLU A 88 21.33 47.50 0.58
C GLU A 88 21.10 46.11 1.18
N ARG A 89 21.81 45.79 2.27
CA ARG A 89 21.61 44.53 3.03
C ARG A 89 20.22 44.44 3.65
N GLU A 90 19.67 45.54 4.13
CA GLU A 90 18.32 45.58 4.70
C GLU A 90 17.25 45.29 3.63
N ARG A 91 17.33 45.92 2.46
CA ARG A 91 16.44 45.66 1.32
C ARG A 91 16.55 44.23 0.79
N GLU A 92 17.75 43.64 0.83
CA GLU A 92 17.95 42.26 0.40
C GLU A 92 17.30 41.27 1.37
N ARG A 93 17.41 41.50 2.69
CA ARG A 93 16.70 40.71 3.72
C ARG A 93 15.19 40.82 3.62
N GLU A 94 14.65 42.01 3.35
CA GLU A 94 13.21 42.19 3.13
C GLU A 94 12.72 41.38 1.92
N ARG A 95 13.44 41.45 0.79
CA ARG A 95 13.10 40.66 -0.42
C ARG A 95 13.20 39.15 -0.19
N GLU A 96 14.18 38.72 0.60
CA GLU A 96 14.34 37.30 0.93
C GLU A 96 13.20 36.81 1.85
N SER A 97 12.82 37.62 2.84
CA SER A 97 11.67 37.34 3.72
C SER A 97 10.33 37.33 2.97
N GLU A 98 10.15 38.23 1.99
CA GLU A 98 8.96 38.21 1.12
C GLU A 98 8.89 36.94 0.28
N ARG A 99 10.02 36.51 -0.32
CA ARG A 99 10.10 35.27 -1.10
C ARG A 99 9.85 34.03 -0.25
N GLU A 100 10.35 34.00 0.98
CA GLU A 100 10.11 32.92 1.92
C GLU A 100 8.63 32.84 2.33
N SER A 101 8.03 33.99 2.64
CA SER A 101 6.60 34.09 2.94
C SER A 101 5.72 33.66 1.76
N GLU A 102 6.12 33.97 0.52
CA GLU A 102 5.40 33.55 -0.68
C GLU A 102 5.49 32.03 -0.92
N ARG A 103 6.68 31.44 -0.72
CA ARG A 103 6.88 29.98 -0.76
C ARG A 103 6.07 29.23 0.29
N GLU A 104 5.99 29.76 1.50
CA GLU A 104 5.15 29.16 2.55
C GLU A 104 3.67 29.17 2.17
N ARG A 105 3.15 30.31 1.68
CA ARG A 105 1.76 30.42 1.21
C ARG A 105 1.46 29.50 0.03
N GLU A 106 2.40 29.35 -0.89
CA GLU A 106 2.26 28.43 -2.02
C GLU A 106 2.25 26.97 -1.55
N GLY A 107 3.16 26.61 -0.62
CA GLY A 107 3.19 25.28 0.00
C GLY A 107 1.92 24.96 0.79
N GLU A 108 1.32 25.92 1.49
CA GLU A 108 0.03 25.75 2.16
C GLU A 108 -1.11 25.50 1.16
N ARG A 109 -1.18 26.28 0.07
CA ARG A 109 -2.18 26.10 -1.00
C ARG A 109 -2.05 24.75 -1.68
N GLU A 110 -0.83 24.26 -1.88
CA GLU A 110 -0.59 22.93 -2.47
C GLU A 110 -1.06 21.81 -1.55
N ARG A 111 -0.73 21.89 -0.25
CA ARG A 111 -1.22 20.95 0.78
C ARG A 111 -2.75 20.94 0.87
N GLU A 112 -3.40 22.10 0.73
CA GLU A 112 -4.85 22.19 0.73
C GLU A 112 -5.48 21.51 -0.50
N ARG A 113 -4.92 21.73 -1.69
CA ARG A 113 -5.35 21.04 -2.93
C ARG A 113 -5.17 19.53 -2.85
N GLU A 114 -4.09 19.06 -2.23
CA GLU A 114 -3.84 17.63 -2.03
C GLU A 114 -4.88 17.00 -1.10
N ARG A 115 -5.19 17.66 0.03
CA ARG A 115 -6.27 17.24 0.95
C ARG A 115 -7.64 17.21 0.27
N GLU A 116 -7.96 18.16 -0.60
CA GLU A 116 -9.20 18.14 -1.38
C GLU A 116 -9.27 16.97 -2.37
N ARG A 117 -8.15 16.68 -3.07
CA ARG A 117 -8.06 15.52 -3.97
C ARG A 117 -8.23 14.21 -3.22
N GLU A 118 -7.63 14.08 -2.04
CA GLU A 118 -7.76 12.91 -1.18
C GLU A 118 -9.20 12.71 -0.70
N ARG A 119 -9.85 13.76 -0.18
CA ARG A 119 -11.28 13.75 0.17
C ARG A 119 -12.17 13.40 -1.03
N GLY A 120 -11.81 13.87 -2.23
CA GLY A 120 -12.51 13.54 -3.47
C GLY A 120 -12.42 12.04 -3.82
N ARG A 121 -11.24 11.45 -3.67
CA ARG A 121 -11.01 10.01 -3.88
C ARG A 121 -11.76 9.15 -2.87
N GLU A 122 -11.73 9.54 -1.59
CA GLU A 122 -12.48 8.85 -0.53
C GLU A 122 -14.00 8.87 -0.79
N ARG A 123 -14.56 10.05 -1.10
CA ARG A 123 -15.98 10.19 -1.45
C ARG A 123 -16.36 9.41 -2.71
N GLY A 124 -15.47 9.36 -3.70
CA GLY A 124 -15.64 8.56 -4.91
C GLY A 124 -15.71 7.06 -4.61
N GLY A 125 -14.74 6.57 -3.83
CA GLY A 125 -14.69 5.17 -3.41
C GLY A 125 -15.86 4.77 -2.51
N GLU A 126 -16.33 5.65 -1.63
CA GLU A 126 -17.50 5.39 -0.79
C GLU A 126 -18.79 5.29 -1.61
N ARG A 127 -19.02 6.21 -2.56
CA ARG A 127 -20.15 6.15 -3.50
C ARG A 127 -20.13 4.90 -4.37
N GLU A 128 -18.95 4.46 -4.80
CA GLU A 128 -18.80 3.23 -5.59
C GLU A 128 -19.10 1.98 -4.75
N ARG A 129 -18.59 1.91 -3.52
CA ARG A 129 -18.92 0.83 -2.57
C ARG A 129 -20.40 0.79 -2.23
N GLU A 130 -21.06 1.95 -2.11
CA GLU A 130 -22.50 2.03 -1.85
C GLU A 130 -23.31 1.50 -3.04
N ARG A 131 -22.97 1.89 -4.28
CA ARG A 131 -23.57 1.35 -5.50
C ARG A 131 -23.35 -0.15 -5.66
N GLU A 132 -22.18 -0.64 -5.29
CA GLU A 132 -21.88 -2.08 -5.32
C GLU A 132 -22.73 -2.85 -4.30
N ARG A 133 -22.86 -2.34 -3.07
CA ARG A 133 -23.76 -2.91 -2.04
C ARG A 133 -25.22 -2.90 -2.48
N GLU A 134 -25.66 -1.85 -3.17
CA GLU A 134 -27.02 -1.75 -3.69
C GLU A 134 -27.27 -2.80 -4.79
N ARG A 135 -26.34 -2.95 -5.75
CA ARG A 135 -26.39 -4.01 -6.78
C ARG A 135 -26.37 -5.40 -6.16
N GLU A 136 -25.59 -5.62 -5.11
CA GLU A 136 -25.54 -6.90 -4.41
C GLU A 136 -26.87 -7.22 -3.72
N ARG A 137 -27.48 -6.23 -3.04
CA ARG A 137 -28.82 -6.37 -2.45
C ARG A 137 -29.90 -6.63 -3.49
N GLU A 138 -29.81 -5.99 -4.65
CA GLU A 138 -30.76 -6.19 -5.74
C GLU A 138 -30.64 -7.61 -6.32
N ARG A 139 -29.41 -8.09 -6.58
CA ARG A 139 -29.14 -9.47 -6.99
C ARG A 139 -29.61 -10.48 -5.94
N GLU A 140 -29.43 -10.18 -4.65
CA GLU A 140 -29.90 -11.04 -3.57
C GLU A 140 -31.44 -11.13 -3.54
N ARG A 141 -32.14 -10.00 -3.68
CA ARG A 141 -33.60 -9.96 -3.80
C ARG A 141 -34.11 -10.67 -5.04
N GLU A 142 -33.42 -10.54 -6.17
CA GLU A 142 -33.76 -11.25 -7.40
C GLU A 142 -33.60 -12.76 -7.24
N ARG A 143 -32.48 -13.22 -6.65
CA ARG A 143 -32.27 -14.63 -6.29
C ARG A 143 -33.26 -15.14 -5.24
N GLU A 144 -33.74 -14.30 -4.33
CA GLU A 144 -34.76 -14.67 -3.36
C GLU A 144 -36.12 -14.86 -4.03
N ARG A 145 -36.51 -13.94 -4.92
CA ARG A 145 -37.72 -14.06 -5.76
C ARG A 145 -37.65 -15.26 -6.69
N GLU A 146 -36.51 -15.52 -7.30
CA GLU A 146 -36.28 -16.68 -8.16
C GLU A 146 -36.41 -17.97 -7.33
N ARG A 147 -35.79 -18.04 -6.13
CA ARG A 147 -35.95 -19.16 -5.20
C ARG A 147 -37.38 -19.36 -4.69
N GLU A 148 -38.15 -18.29 -4.51
CA GLU A 148 -39.57 -18.38 -4.15
C GLU A 148 -40.39 -18.97 -5.29
N ARG A 149 -40.20 -18.48 -6.52
CA ARG A 149 -40.83 -19.03 -7.73
C ARG A 149 -40.43 -20.48 -7.99
N GLU A 150 -39.16 -20.81 -7.77
CA GLU A 150 -38.62 -22.15 -7.95
C GLU A 150 -39.23 -23.13 -6.93
N LYS A 151 -39.44 -22.70 -5.67
CA LYS A 151 -40.14 -23.50 -4.65
C LYS A 151 -41.63 -23.68 -4.91
N GLU A 152 -42.31 -22.69 -5.48
CA GLU A 152 -43.70 -22.80 -5.92
C GLU A 152 -43.86 -23.96 -6.94
N CYS A 153 -42.95 -24.08 -7.90
CA CYS A 153 -42.97 -25.12 -8.93
C CYS A 153 -42.70 -26.56 -8.45
N TYR A 154 -42.25 -26.78 -7.20
CA TYR A 154 -41.72 -28.10 -6.77
C TYR A 154 -42.69 -28.97 -5.97
N LEU A 155 -43.74 -28.39 -5.41
CA LEU A 155 -44.71 -29.12 -4.59
C LEU A 155 -46.14 -29.02 -5.15
N GLU A 156 -46.37 -28.14 -6.12
CA GLU A 156 -47.68 -27.98 -6.77
C GLU A 156 -48.04 -29.28 -7.52
N GLY A 157 -49.13 -29.94 -7.10
CA GLY A 157 -49.65 -31.17 -7.72
C GLY A 157 -49.06 -32.50 -7.21
N CYS A 158 -47.99 -32.51 -6.40
CA CYS A 158 -47.40 -33.73 -5.84
C CYS A 158 -47.93 -34.05 -4.44
N LYS A 159 -48.28 -35.31 -4.17
CA LYS A 159 -48.65 -35.76 -2.81
C LYS A 159 -47.38 -35.92 -1.96
N THR A 160 -47.15 -35.02 -1.00
CA THR A 160 -45.91 -34.97 -0.21
C THR A 160 -46.15 -35.26 1.27
N THR A 161 -45.36 -36.17 1.86
CA THR A 161 -45.42 -36.46 3.30
C THR A 161 -44.36 -35.64 4.05
N VAL A 162 -44.80 -34.79 4.97
CA VAL A 162 -43.94 -33.93 5.79
C VAL A 162 -43.61 -34.64 7.11
N HIS A 163 -42.34 -35.00 7.29
CA HIS A 163 -41.83 -35.53 8.57
C HIS A 163 -41.36 -34.40 9.47
N THR A 164 -41.93 -34.28 10.68
CA THR A 164 -41.58 -33.21 11.63
C THR A 164 -41.32 -33.76 13.03
N ASP A 165 -40.38 -33.15 13.74
CA ASP A 165 -40.13 -33.37 15.17
C ASP A 165 -41.02 -32.51 16.07
N HIS A 166 -41.92 -31.71 15.49
CA HIS A 166 -42.84 -30.85 16.20
C HIS A 166 -44.23 -31.50 16.32
N CYS A 167 -44.46 -32.24 17.40
CA CYS A 167 -45.66 -33.08 17.59
C CYS A 167 -47.00 -32.33 17.42
N SER A 168 -47.08 -31.04 17.77
CA SER A 168 -48.33 -30.27 17.64
C SER A 168 -48.78 -30.05 16.20
N LEU A 169 -47.87 -30.12 15.21
CA LEU A 169 -48.20 -29.94 13.79
C LEU A 169 -49.05 -31.09 13.24
N LYS A 170 -49.09 -32.24 13.91
CA LYS A 170 -50.00 -33.35 13.58
C LYS A 170 -51.47 -32.91 13.65
N TYR A 171 -51.78 -31.95 14.53
CA TYR A 171 -53.14 -31.48 14.78
C TYR A 171 -53.44 -30.15 14.09
N LEU A 172 -52.57 -29.68 13.20
CA LEU A 172 -52.70 -28.36 12.58
C LEU A 172 -54.06 -28.15 11.88
N LYS A 173 -54.60 -29.22 11.28
CA LYS A 173 -55.91 -29.22 10.58
C LYS A 173 -57.12 -29.43 11.51
N THR A 174 -56.91 -29.84 12.75
CA THR A 174 -57.98 -30.21 13.71
C THR A 174 -58.01 -29.33 14.96
N GLN A 175 -57.20 -28.27 14.99
CA GLN A 175 -57.14 -27.34 16.12
C GLN A 175 -58.41 -26.49 16.23
N PRO A 176 -59.02 -26.38 17.43
CA PRO A 176 -60.29 -25.68 17.61
C PRO A 176 -60.19 -24.13 17.54
N SER A 177 -58.99 -23.57 17.72
CA SER A 177 -58.76 -22.12 17.65
C SER A 177 -57.47 -21.80 16.90
N LEU A 178 -57.58 -21.26 15.70
CA LEU A 178 -56.45 -20.87 14.86
C LEU A 178 -56.26 -19.35 14.88
N SER A 179 -55.02 -18.89 15.01
CA SER A 179 -54.70 -17.47 14.82
C SER A 179 -54.89 -17.03 13.37
N ARG A 180 -55.16 -15.74 13.12
CA ARG A 180 -55.29 -15.19 11.75
C ARG A 180 -54.10 -15.51 10.85
N ARG A 181 -52.89 -15.58 11.43
CA ARG A 181 -51.69 -15.98 10.70
C ARG A 181 -51.74 -17.45 10.32
N GLN A 182 -52.12 -18.34 11.23
CA GLN A 182 -52.25 -19.77 10.95
C GLN A 182 -53.33 -20.04 9.90
N VAL A 183 -54.47 -19.36 9.96
CA VAL A 183 -55.55 -19.49 8.95
C VAL A 183 -55.02 -19.17 7.55
N ARG A 184 -54.33 -18.03 7.38
CA ARG A 184 -53.73 -17.68 6.08
C ARG A 184 -52.72 -18.69 5.57
N TRP A 185 -51.90 -19.24 6.46
CA TRP A 185 -50.90 -20.23 6.08
C TRP A 185 -51.52 -21.59 5.76
N ILE A 186 -52.56 -22.01 6.49
CA ILE A 186 -53.31 -23.23 6.18
C ILE A 186 -54.02 -23.09 4.84
N ASP A 187 -54.70 -21.97 4.61
CA ASP A 187 -55.37 -21.66 3.34
C ASP A 187 -54.41 -21.71 2.15
N PHE A 188 -53.24 -21.06 2.27
CA PHE A 188 -52.18 -21.12 1.25
C PHE A 188 -51.65 -22.55 1.05
N LEU A 189 -51.35 -23.28 2.14
CA LEU A 189 -50.78 -24.62 2.04
C LEU A 189 -51.78 -25.64 1.48
N GLU A 190 -53.06 -25.51 1.80
CA GLU A 190 -54.13 -26.40 1.30
C GLU A 190 -54.54 -26.06 -0.14
N THR A 191 -54.46 -24.79 -0.53
CA THR A 191 -54.78 -24.37 -1.91
C THR A 191 -53.69 -24.81 -2.90
N HIS A 192 -52.42 -24.78 -2.49
CA HIS A 192 -51.29 -25.02 -3.39
C HIS A 192 -50.66 -26.41 -3.27
N PHE A 193 -50.83 -27.13 -2.15
CA PHE A 193 -50.09 -28.37 -1.90
C PHE A 193 -50.96 -29.51 -1.35
N HIS A 194 -50.72 -30.74 -1.83
CA HIS A 194 -51.37 -31.94 -1.31
C HIS A 194 -50.43 -32.66 -0.33
N TYR A 195 -50.58 -32.42 0.99
CA TYR A 195 -49.62 -32.91 1.99
C TYR A 195 -50.22 -33.60 3.22
N ASP A 196 -49.44 -34.53 3.79
CA ASP A 196 -49.72 -35.26 5.03
C ASP A 196 -48.59 -35.02 6.06
N ILE A 197 -48.92 -34.68 7.31
CA ILE A 197 -47.91 -34.44 8.37
C ILE A 197 -47.76 -35.67 9.26
N VAL A 198 -46.55 -36.21 9.35
CA VAL A 198 -46.20 -37.33 10.24
C VAL A 198 -45.16 -36.89 11.27
N TYR A 199 -45.48 -37.08 12.55
CA TYR A 199 -44.56 -36.80 13.65
C TYR A 199 -43.49 -37.90 13.78
N LYS A 200 -42.22 -37.50 13.89
CA LYS A 200 -41.08 -38.37 14.21
C LYS A 200 -40.27 -37.77 15.37
N PRO A 201 -40.02 -38.51 16.47
CA PRO A 201 -39.17 -38.02 17.56
C PRO A 201 -37.78 -37.60 17.07
N GLY A 202 -37.25 -36.48 17.58
CA GLY A 202 -36.03 -35.83 17.05
C GLY A 202 -34.80 -36.74 16.91
N HIS A 203 -34.60 -37.70 17.82
CA HIS A 203 -33.47 -38.65 17.74
C HIS A 203 -33.55 -39.61 16.53
N LYS A 204 -34.75 -39.87 16.00
CA LYS A 204 -35.00 -40.64 14.77
C LYS A 204 -35.19 -39.75 13.55
N ASN A 205 -35.33 -38.44 13.73
CA ASN A 205 -35.48 -37.46 12.67
C ASN A 205 -34.11 -36.90 12.25
N LYS A 206 -33.22 -37.79 11.77
CA LYS A 206 -31.95 -37.36 11.16
C LYS A 206 -32.24 -36.85 9.76
N ALA A 207 -32.35 -35.52 9.60
CA ALA A 207 -32.40 -34.90 8.28
C ALA A 207 -31.10 -35.24 7.53
N ASP A 208 -31.22 -35.76 6.31
CA ASP A 208 -30.08 -36.07 5.44
C ASP A 208 -29.32 -34.79 5.06
N ALA A 209 -28.08 -34.95 4.55
CA ALA A 209 -27.25 -33.82 4.13
C ALA A 209 -27.96 -32.98 3.06
N LEU A 210 -28.82 -33.61 2.25
CA LEU A 210 -29.51 -33.09 1.07
C LEU A 210 -30.70 -32.18 1.44
N SER A 211 -31.30 -32.40 2.61
CA SER A 211 -32.49 -31.72 3.15
C SER A 211 -32.19 -30.47 4.01
N ARG A 212 -30.92 -30.11 4.22
CA ARG A 212 -30.54 -28.93 5.02
C ARG A 212 -30.51 -27.66 4.17
N PRO A 213 -31.27 -26.60 4.51
CA PRO A 213 -31.14 -25.30 3.86
C PRO A 213 -29.72 -24.76 4.04
N ALA A 214 -29.07 -24.35 2.95
CA ALA A 214 -27.68 -23.85 2.92
C ALA A 214 -27.37 -22.78 3.99
N HIS A 215 -28.37 -21.99 4.40
CA HIS A 215 -28.24 -20.95 5.42
C HIS A 215 -27.91 -21.46 6.84
N ARG A 216 -28.23 -22.72 7.20
CA ARG A 216 -27.99 -23.24 8.56
C ARG A 216 -26.61 -23.87 8.74
N MET A 217 -25.88 -24.10 7.65
CA MET A 217 -24.43 -24.22 7.70
C MET A 217 -23.90 -22.80 7.82
N LYS A 218 -23.64 -22.34 9.04
CA LYS A 218 -22.80 -21.16 9.24
C LYS A 218 -21.48 -21.48 8.55
N ILE A 219 -21.29 -20.95 7.35
CA ILE A 219 -20.00 -20.93 6.67
C ILE A 219 -19.08 -20.23 7.65
N SER A 220 -18.26 -21.00 8.37
CA SER A 220 -17.10 -20.41 9.00
C SER A 220 -16.31 -19.84 7.83
N LYS A 221 -16.30 -18.52 7.70
CA LYS A 221 -15.32 -17.88 6.82
C LYS A 221 -13.97 -18.46 7.25
N PRO A 222 -13.23 -19.19 6.40
CA PRO A 222 -11.95 -19.71 6.80
C PRO A 222 -11.14 -18.53 7.30
N LYS A 223 -10.53 -18.66 8.49
CA LYS A 223 -9.52 -17.70 8.93
C LYS A 223 -8.53 -17.57 7.78
N LYS A 224 -8.16 -16.34 7.41
CA LYS A 224 -7.16 -16.09 6.37
C LYS A 224 -5.93 -16.93 6.70
N ALA A 225 -5.75 -18.05 6.01
CA ALA A 225 -4.51 -18.80 6.09
C ALA A 225 -3.40 -17.86 5.61
N GLY A 226 -2.25 -17.86 6.29
CA GLY A 226 -1.08 -17.12 5.83
C GLY A 226 -0.73 -17.48 4.37
N LEU A 227 0.10 -16.68 3.72
CA LEU A 227 0.55 -16.89 2.33
C LEU A 227 0.91 -18.37 2.10
N LEU A 228 -0.01 -19.09 1.47
CA LEU A 228 0.12 -20.51 1.17
C LEU A 228 1.11 -20.65 0.02
N GLN A 229 2.07 -21.57 0.13
CA GLN A 229 2.94 -21.90 -1.00
C GLN A 229 2.14 -22.72 -2.02
N PRO A 230 1.87 -22.20 -3.23
CA PRO A 230 1.19 -22.96 -4.26
C PRO A 230 2.06 -24.16 -4.65
N LEU A 231 1.44 -25.34 -4.76
CA LEU A 231 2.05 -26.45 -5.48
C LEU A 231 2.44 -25.95 -6.88
N PRO A 232 3.62 -26.34 -7.40
CA PRO A 232 4.00 -26.00 -8.75
C PRO A 232 2.90 -26.47 -9.69
N VAL A 233 2.42 -25.56 -10.55
CA VAL A 233 1.43 -25.91 -11.57
C VAL A 233 2.09 -26.93 -12.50
N PRO A 234 1.46 -28.08 -12.79
CA PRO A 234 2.03 -29.07 -13.69
C PRO A 234 2.26 -28.49 -15.09
N GLU A 235 3.12 -29.10 -15.89
CA GLU A 235 3.42 -28.61 -17.24
C GLU A 235 2.42 -29.14 -18.28
N GLN A 236 1.80 -30.28 -17.99
CA GLN A 236 0.89 -30.97 -18.91
C GLN A 236 -0.35 -31.54 -18.17
N PRO A 237 -1.50 -31.70 -18.87
CA PRO A 237 -2.65 -32.42 -18.33
C PRO A 237 -2.27 -33.81 -17.82
N TRP A 238 -2.87 -34.22 -16.71
CA TRP A 238 -2.75 -35.55 -16.10
C TRP A 238 -1.38 -35.92 -15.55
N GLN A 239 -0.41 -34.99 -15.54
CA GLN A 239 0.88 -35.20 -14.91
C GLN A 239 0.76 -35.31 -13.39
N VAL A 240 -0.04 -34.44 -12.78
CA VAL A 240 -0.31 -34.45 -11.33
C VAL A 240 -1.81 -34.53 -11.13
N VAL A 241 -2.24 -35.53 -10.38
CA VAL A 241 -3.67 -35.78 -10.10
C VAL A 241 -3.93 -35.80 -8.60
N SER A 242 -5.10 -35.32 -8.20
CA SER A 242 -5.58 -35.36 -6.81
C SER A 242 -6.75 -36.33 -6.66
N LEU A 243 -6.74 -37.16 -5.61
CA LEU A 243 -7.79 -38.14 -5.32
C LEU A 243 -8.46 -37.83 -3.98
N ASP A 244 -9.77 -38.02 -3.94
CA ASP A 244 -10.58 -37.87 -2.74
C ASP A 244 -11.82 -38.77 -2.78
N PHE A 245 -12.43 -39.03 -1.62
CA PHE A 245 -13.70 -39.74 -1.52
C PHE A 245 -14.79 -38.82 -0.95
N ILE A 246 -15.87 -38.67 -1.72
CA ILE A 246 -17.13 -38.16 -1.19
C ILE A 246 -17.86 -39.34 -0.56
N THR A 247 -18.02 -39.32 0.76
CA THR A 247 -18.67 -40.38 1.54
C THR A 247 -19.92 -39.87 2.24
N GLY A 248 -20.72 -40.78 2.81
CA GLY A 248 -21.96 -40.41 3.52
C GLY A 248 -23.13 -40.06 2.59
N LEU A 249 -23.06 -40.47 1.32
CA LEU A 249 -24.16 -40.36 0.37
C LEU A 249 -25.21 -41.45 0.67
N PRO A 250 -26.50 -41.22 0.37
CA PRO A 250 -27.51 -42.26 0.43
C PRO A 250 -27.13 -43.43 -0.48
N THR A 251 -27.34 -44.66 -0.02
CA THR A 251 -27.10 -45.85 -0.84
C THR A 251 -28.06 -45.89 -2.02
N THR A 252 -27.52 -46.06 -3.23
CA THR A 252 -28.30 -46.18 -4.47
C THR A 252 -28.92 -47.56 -4.63
N THR A 253 -29.85 -47.70 -5.58
CA THR A 253 -30.43 -49.00 -5.95
C THR A 253 -29.35 -49.99 -6.45
N SER A 254 -28.30 -49.49 -7.09
CA SER A 254 -27.13 -50.28 -7.52
C SER A 254 -26.14 -50.57 -6.38
N GLY A 255 -26.38 -50.03 -5.18
CA GLY A 255 -25.58 -50.26 -3.98
C GLY A 255 -24.47 -49.25 -3.70
N HIS A 256 -24.23 -48.27 -4.57
CA HIS A 256 -23.18 -47.24 -4.37
C HIS A 256 -23.56 -46.27 -3.24
N ASP A 257 -22.61 -45.94 -2.37
CA ASP A 257 -22.79 -45.00 -1.24
C ASP A 257 -21.65 -43.96 -1.12
N ALA A 258 -20.70 -43.98 -2.06
CA ALA A 258 -19.57 -43.05 -2.14
C ALA A 258 -19.22 -42.74 -3.59
N ILE A 259 -18.47 -41.65 -3.80
CA ILE A 259 -17.88 -41.29 -5.10
C ILE A 259 -16.38 -41.14 -4.91
N LEU A 260 -15.60 -41.86 -5.72
CA LEU A 260 -14.18 -41.58 -5.89
C LEU A 260 -14.05 -40.42 -6.87
N VAL A 261 -13.47 -39.32 -6.40
CA VAL A 261 -13.23 -38.11 -7.17
C VAL A 261 -11.75 -38.07 -7.53
N ILE A 262 -11.46 -37.88 -8.82
CA ILE A 262 -10.10 -37.78 -9.33
C ILE A 262 -9.99 -36.55 -10.21
N ILE A 263 -9.05 -35.65 -9.92
CA ILE A 263 -8.94 -34.36 -10.58
C ILE A 263 -7.54 -34.18 -11.14
N ASP A 264 -7.44 -33.72 -12.38
CA ASP A 264 -6.20 -33.23 -12.96
C ASP A 264 -5.86 -31.84 -12.41
N ASN A 265 -4.67 -31.69 -11.82
CA ASN A 265 -4.27 -30.44 -11.20
C ASN A 265 -3.94 -29.33 -12.22
N PHE A 266 -3.69 -29.70 -13.49
CA PHE A 266 -3.45 -28.75 -14.58
C PHE A 266 -4.75 -28.16 -15.14
N SER A 267 -5.58 -28.99 -15.79
CA SER A 267 -6.81 -28.57 -16.47
C SER A 267 -8.00 -28.36 -15.54
N LYS A 268 -7.96 -28.96 -14.35
CA LYS A 268 -9.10 -29.12 -13.42
C LYS A 268 -10.18 -30.10 -13.90
N MET A 269 -9.85 -30.95 -14.86
CA MET A 269 -10.75 -31.99 -15.36
C MET A 269 -10.94 -33.06 -14.27
N GLY A 270 -12.19 -33.44 -14.03
CA GLY A 270 -12.58 -34.39 -12.99
C GLY A 270 -13.17 -35.67 -13.56
N HIS A 271 -12.88 -36.80 -12.91
CA HIS A 271 -13.61 -38.06 -13.01
C HIS A 271 -14.37 -38.29 -11.71
N PHE A 272 -15.66 -38.61 -11.82
CA PHE A 272 -16.53 -38.92 -10.70
C PHE A 272 -16.99 -40.36 -10.83
N ILE A 273 -16.51 -41.23 -9.94
CA ILE A 273 -16.67 -42.67 -10.10
C ILE A 273 -17.51 -43.21 -8.93
N PRO A 274 -18.77 -43.65 -9.17
CA PRO A 274 -19.58 -44.29 -8.13
C PRO A 274 -18.87 -45.51 -7.54
N THR A 275 -18.88 -45.62 -6.23
CA THR A 275 -18.21 -46.67 -5.48
C THR A 275 -18.86 -46.89 -4.11
N HIS A 276 -18.22 -47.67 -3.27
CA HIS A 276 -18.67 -47.97 -1.91
C HIS A 276 -17.63 -47.48 -0.90
N THR A 277 -18.09 -46.98 0.23
CA THR A 277 -17.25 -46.57 1.37
C THR A 277 -16.43 -47.75 1.91
N THR A 278 -16.97 -48.97 1.76
CA THR A 278 -16.34 -50.23 2.15
C THR A 278 -15.49 -50.86 1.03
N ALA A 279 -15.35 -50.20 -0.13
CA ALA A 279 -14.55 -50.73 -1.23
C ALA A 279 -13.11 -50.99 -0.78
N ARG A 280 -12.57 -52.12 -1.20
CA ARG A 280 -11.19 -52.47 -0.85
C ARG A 280 -10.19 -51.66 -1.67
N THR A 281 -8.94 -51.65 -1.23
CA THR A 281 -7.86 -50.96 -1.95
C THR A 281 -7.70 -51.50 -3.37
N GLU A 282 -7.82 -52.81 -3.58
CA GLU A 282 -7.69 -53.45 -4.88
C GLU A 282 -8.78 -52.99 -5.85
N GLU A 283 -10.00 -52.82 -5.36
CA GLU A 283 -11.14 -52.29 -6.14
C GLU A 283 -10.89 -50.83 -6.50
N THR A 284 -10.41 -50.02 -5.55
CA THR A 284 -10.02 -48.63 -5.82
C THR A 284 -8.93 -48.54 -6.89
N ALA A 285 -7.96 -49.45 -6.87
CA ALA A 285 -6.90 -49.49 -7.88
C ALA A 285 -7.43 -49.89 -9.27
N GLN A 286 -8.39 -50.81 -9.33
CA GLN A 286 -9.06 -51.16 -10.58
C GLN A 286 -9.82 -49.97 -11.17
N LEU A 287 -10.51 -49.19 -10.33
CA LEU A 287 -11.16 -47.95 -10.77
C LEU A 287 -10.14 -46.95 -11.30
N PHE A 288 -9.02 -46.77 -10.59
CA PHE A 288 -7.95 -45.87 -11.01
C PHE A 288 -7.35 -46.28 -12.37
N VAL A 289 -7.02 -47.56 -12.56
CA VAL A 289 -6.51 -48.06 -13.85
C VAL A 289 -7.55 -47.88 -14.96
N ARG A 290 -8.81 -48.22 -14.68
CA ARG A 290 -9.89 -48.17 -15.67
C ARG A 290 -10.19 -46.76 -16.13
N TYR A 291 -10.33 -45.80 -15.23
CA TYR A 291 -10.82 -44.47 -15.58
C TYR A 291 -9.71 -43.44 -15.82
N ILE A 292 -8.52 -43.65 -15.21
CA ILE A 292 -7.40 -42.70 -15.34
C ILE A 292 -6.34 -43.26 -16.28
N ILE A 293 -5.70 -44.38 -15.91
CA ILE A 293 -4.55 -44.88 -16.67
C ILE A 293 -4.94 -45.23 -18.11
N SER A 294 -6.09 -45.87 -18.31
CA SER A 294 -6.53 -46.27 -19.65
C SER A 294 -6.88 -45.10 -20.57
N GLN A 295 -7.22 -43.94 -20.02
CA GLN A 295 -7.70 -42.78 -20.77
C GLN A 295 -6.61 -41.71 -20.95
N HIS A 296 -5.78 -41.51 -19.92
CA HIS A 296 -4.86 -40.37 -19.83
C HIS A 296 -3.40 -40.78 -19.61
N GLY A 297 -3.15 -42.07 -19.35
CA GLY A 297 -1.82 -42.57 -19.02
C GLY A 297 -1.48 -42.48 -17.53
N ILE A 298 -0.23 -42.80 -17.20
CA ILE A 298 0.25 -42.89 -15.83
C ILE A 298 0.69 -41.49 -15.36
N PRO A 299 0.11 -40.94 -14.28
CA PRO A 299 0.55 -39.67 -13.72
C PRO A 299 1.93 -39.79 -13.07
N THR A 300 2.71 -38.71 -13.08
CA THR A 300 4.00 -38.66 -12.39
C THR A 300 3.81 -38.50 -10.89
N THR A 301 2.75 -37.81 -10.46
CA THR A 301 2.47 -37.55 -9.04
C THR A 301 1.00 -37.74 -8.72
N LEU A 302 0.74 -38.49 -7.65
CA LEU A 302 -0.58 -38.72 -7.09
C LEU A 302 -0.69 -38.02 -5.74
N ILE A 303 -1.62 -37.07 -5.64
CA ILE A 303 -1.92 -36.38 -4.39
C ILE A 303 -3.17 -37.00 -3.77
N SER A 304 -3.11 -37.42 -2.52
CA SER A 304 -4.28 -37.93 -1.81
C SER A 304 -4.26 -37.48 -0.35
N ASP A 305 -5.41 -37.58 0.31
CA ASP A 305 -5.47 -37.54 1.75
C ASP A 305 -4.81 -38.77 2.38
N ARG A 306 -4.91 -38.88 3.71
CA ARG A 306 -4.38 -40.02 4.46
C ARG A 306 -5.40 -41.14 4.62
N ASP A 307 -6.36 -41.29 3.71
CA ASP A 307 -7.29 -42.42 3.74
C ASP A 307 -6.50 -43.76 3.77
N PRO A 308 -6.90 -44.72 4.63
CA PRO A 308 -6.25 -46.02 4.73
C PRO A 308 -6.05 -46.75 3.39
N LYS A 309 -6.94 -46.53 2.42
CA LYS A 309 -6.86 -47.11 1.07
C LYS A 309 -5.59 -46.61 0.34
N PHE A 310 -5.34 -45.31 0.35
CA PHE A 310 -4.19 -44.68 -0.31
C PHE A 310 -2.85 -44.83 0.45
N THR A 311 -2.92 -45.12 1.75
CA THR A 311 -1.71 -45.34 2.58
C THR A 311 -1.32 -46.82 2.73
N SER A 312 -2.14 -47.74 2.22
CA SER A 312 -1.93 -49.18 2.28
C SER A 312 -0.65 -49.64 1.58
N LYS A 313 -0.11 -50.80 2.00
CA LYS A 313 1.09 -51.38 1.38
C LYS A 313 0.87 -51.69 -0.10
N PHE A 314 -0.28 -52.24 -0.44
CA PHE A 314 -0.65 -52.55 -1.82
C PHE A 314 -0.63 -51.29 -2.71
N TRP A 315 -1.25 -50.20 -2.26
CA TRP A 315 -1.30 -48.95 -3.03
C TRP A 315 0.10 -48.37 -3.27
N LYS A 316 0.93 -48.35 -2.22
CA LYS A 316 2.33 -47.89 -2.31
C LYS A 316 3.15 -48.72 -3.30
N GLU A 317 3.02 -50.04 -3.26
CA GLU A 317 3.72 -50.94 -4.17
C GLU A 317 3.26 -50.73 -5.62
N LEU A 318 1.94 -50.61 -5.84
CA LEU A 318 1.37 -50.36 -7.15
C LEU A 318 1.89 -49.06 -7.76
N MET A 319 1.88 -47.95 -7.00
CA MET A 319 2.36 -46.66 -7.49
C MET A 319 3.87 -46.66 -7.74
N SER A 320 4.64 -47.34 -6.89
CA SER A 320 6.08 -47.56 -7.10
C SER A 320 6.37 -48.30 -8.40
N LEU A 321 5.62 -49.36 -8.72
CA LEU A 321 5.75 -50.11 -9.97
C LEU A 321 5.37 -49.29 -11.20
N LEU A 322 4.40 -48.38 -11.07
CA LEU A 322 3.99 -47.47 -12.14
C LEU A 322 4.95 -46.27 -12.28
N GLY A 323 5.87 -46.05 -11.35
CA GLY A 323 6.74 -44.87 -11.33
C GLY A 323 6.02 -43.59 -10.90
N THR A 324 4.88 -43.69 -10.22
CA THR A 324 4.10 -42.56 -9.71
C THR A 324 4.53 -42.21 -8.29
N GLU A 325 4.91 -40.96 -8.06
CA GLU A 325 5.23 -40.44 -6.74
C GLU A 325 3.96 -40.19 -5.92
N LEU A 326 3.93 -40.70 -4.68
CA LEU A 326 2.83 -40.46 -3.75
C LEU A 326 3.10 -39.22 -2.88
N ALA A 327 2.30 -38.17 -3.08
CA ALA A 327 2.32 -36.97 -2.26
C ALA A 327 1.08 -36.96 -1.34
N MET A 328 1.28 -37.02 -0.02
CA MET A 328 0.17 -37.00 0.93
C MET A 328 -0.17 -35.55 1.30
N SER A 329 -1.43 -35.15 1.17
CA SER A 329 -1.89 -33.89 1.77
C SER A 329 -1.75 -34.02 3.30
N SER A 330 -1.01 -33.11 3.92
CA SER A 330 -0.97 -33.03 5.37
C SER A 330 -2.09 -32.11 5.85
N ALA A 331 -2.55 -32.29 7.09
CA ALA A 331 -3.43 -31.33 7.76
C ALA A 331 -2.85 -29.89 7.84
N TYR A 332 -1.59 -29.70 7.40
CA TYR A 332 -0.86 -28.44 7.34
C TYR A 332 -0.59 -27.96 5.90
N HIS A 333 -1.14 -28.59 4.86
CA HIS A 333 -1.15 -28.07 3.48
C HIS A 333 -2.59 -27.73 3.03
N PRO A 334 -3.15 -26.61 3.52
CA PRO A 334 -4.56 -26.22 3.30
C PRO A 334 -4.93 -26.01 1.83
N GLN A 335 -3.95 -25.89 0.93
CA GLN A 335 -4.19 -25.50 -0.45
C GLN A 335 -4.69 -26.65 -1.32
N THR A 336 -4.15 -27.85 -1.13
CA THR A 336 -4.69 -29.06 -1.79
C THR A 336 -6.05 -29.40 -1.21
N ASP A 337 -6.14 -29.43 0.12
CA ASP A 337 -7.34 -29.78 0.87
C ASP A 337 -8.50 -28.80 0.61
N GLY A 338 -8.21 -27.50 0.52
CA GLY A 338 -9.21 -26.48 0.19
C GLY A 338 -9.64 -26.47 -1.28
N GLN A 339 -8.84 -27.00 -2.21
CA GLN A 339 -9.25 -27.18 -3.61
C GLN A 339 -10.20 -28.38 -3.76
N THR A 340 -9.87 -29.52 -3.16
CA THR A 340 -10.76 -30.70 -3.12
C THR A 340 -12.04 -30.42 -2.33
N GLU A 341 -11.98 -29.72 -1.20
CA GLU A 341 -13.17 -29.37 -0.40
C GLU A 341 -14.17 -28.53 -1.21
N ARG A 342 -13.70 -27.51 -1.94
CA ARG A 342 -14.57 -26.68 -2.77
C ARG A 342 -15.19 -27.46 -3.93
N LEU A 343 -14.44 -28.40 -4.50
CA LEU A 343 -14.94 -29.25 -5.57
C LEU A 343 -15.99 -30.24 -5.07
N ASN A 344 -15.75 -30.90 -3.94
CA ASN A 344 -16.72 -31.81 -3.33
C ASN A 344 -18.05 -31.10 -3.07
N GLN A 345 -18.01 -29.84 -2.62
CA GLN A 345 -19.22 -29.02 -2.47
C GLN A 345 -19.95 -28.77 -3.80
N ILE A 346 -19.22 -28.52 -4.89
CA ILE A 346 -19.82 -28.36 -6.24
C ILE A 346 -20.47 -29.68 -6.68
N VAL A 347 -19.79 -30.80 -6.53
CA VAL A 347 -20.30 -32.13 -6.91
C VAL A 347 -21.54 -32.49 -6.08
N GLU A 348 -21.52 -32.26 -4.77
CA GLU A 348 -22.71 -32.43 -3.92
C GLU A 348 -23.88 -31.55 -4.35
N GLN A 349 -23.63 -30.30 -4.75
CA GLN A 349 -24.67 -29.40 -5.22
C GLN A 349 -25.26 -29.84 -6.56
N LEU A 350 -24.42 -30.33 -7.47
CA LEU A 350 -24.84 -30.89 -8.75
C LEU A 350 -25.70 -32.15 -8.54
N LEU A 351 -25.29 -33.05 -7.65
CA LEU A 351 -26.06 -34.24 -7.28
C LEU A 351 -27.43 -33.87 -6.69
N ARG A 352 -27.50 -32.87 -5.80
CA ARG A 352 -28.78 -32.37 -5.25
C ARG A 352 -29.75 -31.93 -6.33
N THR A 353 -29.21 -31.26 -7.34
CA THR A 353 -30.03 -30.70 -8.43
C THR A 353 -30.50 -31.80 -9.37
N ALA A 354 -29.61 -32.72 -9.74
CA ALA A 354 -29.92 -33.81 -10.65
C ALA A 354 -30.85 -34.88 -10.06
N CYS A 355 -30.76 -35.13 -8.75
CA CYS A 355 -31.47 -36.23 -8.08
C CYS A 355 -32.70 -35.75 -7.31
N LYS A 356 -33.28 -34.63 -7.73
CA LYS A 356 -34.39 -33.98 -7.04
C LYS A 356 -35.63 -34.86 -6.92
N ASP A 357 -35.86 -35.73 -7.90
CA ASP A 357 -37.03 -36.61 -7.95
C ASP A 357 -36.76 -37.98 -7.30
N ASP A 358 -35.52 -38.47 -7.36
CA ASP A 358 -35.12 -39.75 -6.75
C ASP A 358 -33.63 -39.77 -6.37
N ILE A 359 -33.39 -39.63 -5.08
CA ILE A 359 -32.05 -39.61 -4.48
C ILE A 359 -31.36 -40.97 -4.55
N SER A 360 -32.09 -42.06 -4.75
CA SER A 360 -31.55 -43.43 -4.78
C SER A 360 -30.94 -43.82 -6.13
N LYS A 361 -30.94 -42.90 -7.10
CA LYS A 361 -30.44 -43.08 -8.47
C LYS A 361 -29.31 -42.12 -8.82
N TRP A 362 -28.67 -41.51 -7.82
CA TRP A 362 -27.67 -40.50 -8.06
C TRP A 362 -26.49 -41.02 -8.88
N ASP A 363 -26.16 -42.31 -8.76
CA ASP A 363 -25.11 -42.99 -9.53
C ASP A 363 -25.38 -42.98 -11.04
N LEU A 364 -26.64 -43.04 -11.47
CA LEU A 364 -27.03 -42.95 -12.88
C LEU A 364 -26.81 -41.55 -13.47
N HIS A 365 -26.80 -40.51 -12.63
CA HIS A 365 -26.60 -39.13 -13.06
C HIS A 365 -25.13 -38.72 -13.08
N VAL A 366 -24.24 -39.47 -12.45
CA VAL A 366 -22.82 -39.10 -12.35
C VAL A 366 -22.16 -38.85 -13.71
N PRO A 367 -22.37 -39.65 -14.78
CA PRO A 367 -21.74 -39.38 -16.07
C PRO A 367 -22.13 -38.03 -16.69
N ILE A 368 -23.41 -37.63 -16.58
CA ILE A 368 -23.85 -36.34 -17.14
C ILE A 368 -23.38 -35.18 -16.27
N LEU A 369 -23.26 -35.38 -14.95
CA LEU A 369 -22.71 -34.39 -14.04
C LEU A 369 -21.21 -34.16 -14.25
N GLU A 370 -20.46 -35.23 -14.48
CA GLU A 370 -19.04 -35.15 -14.85
C GLU A 370 -18.85 -34.36 -16.14
N PHE A 371 -19.64 -34.66 -17.18
CA PHE A 371 -19.62 -33.90 -18.43
C PHE A 371 -19.96 -32.42 -18.21
N ALA A 372 -21.03 -32.13 -17.47
CA ALA A 372 -21.44 -30.75 -17.17
C ALA A 372 -20.37 -29.99 -16.39
N TYR A 373 -19.74 -30.62 -15.40
CA TYR A 373 -18.63 -30.04 -14.64
C TYR A 373 -17.43 -29.75 -15.54
N ASN A 374 -16.99 -30.73 -16.35
CA ASN A 374 -15.83 -30.59 -17.23
C ASN A 374 -16.04 -29.58 -18.37
N ASN A 375 -17.30 -29.31 -18.74
CA ASN A 375 -17.64 -28.31 -19.75
C ASN A 375 -18.01 -26.94 -19.17
N ALA A 376 -18.03 -26.77 -17.84
CA ALA A 376 -18.24 -25.48 -17.20
C ALA A 376 -16.91 -24.70 -17.09
N THR A 377 -16.95 -23.38 -17.24
CA THR A 377 -15.76 -22.54 -17.07
C THR A 377 -15.30 -22.59 -15.62
N HIS A 378 -14.03 -22.97 -15.40
CA HIS A 378 -13.47 -23.06 -14.05
C HIS A 378 -12.81 -21.73 -13.65
N ALA A 379 -13.18 -21.20 -12.47
CA ALA A 379 -12.76 -19.86 -12.04
C ALA A 379 -11.22 -19.68 -11.94
N ALA A 380 -10.48 -20.76 -11.63
CA ALA A 380 -9.03 -20.71 -11.50
C ALA A 380 -8.29 -20.62 -12.85
N THR A 381 -8.88 -21.15 -13.93
CA THR A 381 -8.22 -21.24 -15.24
C THR A 381 -8.85 -20.31 -16.29
N GLY A 382 -10.07 -19.83 -16.05
CA GLY A 382 -10.82 -19.00 -16.99
C GLY A 382 -11.28 -19.75 -18.25
N GLN A 383 -11.03 -21.05 -18.33
CA GLN A 383 -11.38 -21.94 -19.45
C GLN A 383 -12.13 -23.16 -18.94
N THR A 384 -12.74 -23.94 -19.84
CA THR A 384 -13.37 -25.20 -19.45
C THR A 384 -12.29 -26.27 -19.27
N PRO A 385 -12.39 -27.15 -18.25
CA PRO A 385 -11.47 -28.27 -18.11
C PRO A 385 -11.35 -29.14 -19.36
N PHE A 386 -12.47 -29.39 -20.04
CA PHE A 386 -12.51 -30.13 -21.29
C PHE A 386 -11.64 -29.49 -22.38
N PHE A 387 -11.73 -28.16 -22.56
CA PHE A 387 -10.92 -27.45 -23.54
C PHE A 387 -9.43 -27.50 -23.21
N LEU A 388 -9.07 -27.37 -21.93
CA LEU A 388 -7.68 -27.42 -21.50
C LEU A 388 -7.06 -28.82 -21.67
N CYS A 389 -7.85 -29.89 -21.54
CA CYS A 389 -7.38 -31.25 -21.79
C CYS A 389 -7.31 -31.61 -23.27
N TYR A 390 -8.32 -31.23 -24.06
CA TYR A 390 -8.48 -31.75 -25.43
C TYR A 390 -8.24 -30.72 -26.54
N GLY A 391 -8.05 -29.45 -26.19
CA GLY A 391 -7.82 -28.34 -27.14
C GLY A 391 -9.05 -27.91 -27.94
N HIS A 392 -10.23 -28.46 -27.66
CA HIS A 392 -11.49 -28.11 -28.31
C HIS A 392 -12.66 -28.25 -27.33
N HIS A 393 -13.76 -27.54 -27.58
CA HIS A 393 -14.99 -27.70 -26.80
C HIS A 393 -15.82 -28.89 -27.30
N PRO A 394 -16.53 -29.61 -26.42
CA PRO A 394 -17.41 -30.68 -26.86
C PRO A 394 -18.65 -30.10 -27.55
N LEU A 395 -19.22 -30.85 -28.49
CA LEU A 395 -20.51 -30.50 -29.08
C LEU A 395 -21.60 -30.63 -28.02
N THR A 396 -22.41 -29.60 -27.85
CA THR A 396 -23.57 -29.62 -26.96
C THR A 396 -24.86 -29.45 -27.76
N PRO A 397 -26.02 -29.95 -27.25
CA PRO A 397 -27.32 -29.79 -27.93
C PRO A 397 -27.74 -28.34 -28.21
N GLN A 398 -27.07 -27.36 -27.59
CA GLN A 398 -27.34 -25.93 -27.73
C GLN A 398 -26.54 -25.28 -28.86
N GLN A 399 -25.56 -25.98 -29.44
CA GLN A 399 -24.80 -25.50 -30.59
C GLN A 399 -25.52 -25.85 -31.90
N PRO A 400 -25.74 -24.90 -32.82
CA PRO A 400 -26.30 -25.21 -34.13
C PRO A 400 -25.38 -26.17 -34.88
N THR A 401 -25.95 -27.26 -35.37
CA THR A 401 -25.25 -28.32 -36.13
C THR A 401 -24.35 -27.72 -37.21
N ILE A 402 -23.08 -28.13 -37.24
CA ILE A 402 -22.16 -27.84 -38.34
C ILE A 402 -22.85 -28.29 -39.65
N PRO A 403 -22.95 -27.44 -40.69
CA PRO A 403 -23.52 -27.85 -41.96
C PRO A 403 -22.66 -28.97 -42.55
N ALA A 404 -23.33 -30.02 -43.05
CA ALA A 404 -22.69 -31.12 -43.72
C ALA A 404 -22.02 -30.64 -45.03
N THR A 405 -20.77 -30.21 -44.95
CA THR A 405 -19.88 -30.17 -46.12
C THR A 405 -18.91 -31.33 -46.01
N VAL A 406 -19.43 -32.52 -46.31
CA VAL A 406 -18.57 -33.62 -46.78
C VAL A 406 -18.13 -33.19 -48.17
N ASN A 407 -16.91 -32.64 -48.29
CA ASN A 407 -16.23 -32.66 -49.57
C ASN A 407 -15.69 -34.09 -49.74
N PRO A 408 -16.09 -34.84 -50.78
CA PRO A 408 -15.43 -36.08 -51.11
C PRO A 408 -13.97 -35.73 -51.47
N VAL A 409 -13.05 -36.41 -50.81
CA VAL A 409 -11.63 -36.40 -51.17
C VAL A 409 -11.51 -37.16 -52.51
N GLU A 410 -11.00 -36.49 -53.54
CA GLU A 410 -10.49 -37.12 -54.78
C GLU A 410 -9.18 -37.86 -54.54
#